data_AF-A0A9K3DS34-F1
#
_entry.id   AF-A0A9K3DS34-F1
#
_cell.length_a   1.000
_cell.length_b   1.000
_cell.length_c   1.000
_cell.angle_alpha   90.00
_cell.angle_beta   90.00
_cell.angle_gamma   90.00
#
_symmetry.space_group_name_H-M   'P 1'
#
loop_
_entity.id
_entity.type
_entity.pdbx_description
1 polymer ?
#
loop_
_entity_poly.entity_id
_entity_poly.type
_entity_poly.pdbx_seq_one_letter_code
_entity_poly.pdbx_strand_id
1 'polypeptide(L)'
;MLRMGYNGSQNSANYLKSCFSKPYKFFIHSIVHALSHRKGGYDVMRDYQMNMVAALVLNKKYNFSKIVFHYMKENITSGSKTWLYTRFVQMMLDHAYPDLEKDENNDLLGLYHMDNDTLIVLSRYHKNHPESKTKA
;
A
#
# COMPACT_ATOMS: atom_id res chain seq x y z
N MET A 1 -9.24 5.29 -18.36
CA MET A 1 -10.14 4.62 -17.38
C MET A 1 -11.18 3.74 -18.03
N LEU A 2 -11.96 4.25 -18.99
CA LEU A 2 -13.05 3.51 -19.66
C LEU A 2 -12.63 2.13 -20.23
N ARG A 3 -11.44 2.03 -20.83
CA ARG A 3 -10.89 0.74 -21.32
C ARG A 3 -10.71 -0.33 -20.23
N MET A 4 -10.64 0.10 -18.96
CA MET A 4 -10.54 -0.78 -17.79
C MET A 4 -11.91 -1.07 -17.15
N GLY A 5 -13.02 -0.63 -17.78
CA GLY A 5 -14.38 -0.83 -17.28
C GLY A 5 -14.67 -0.05 -16.00
N TYR A 6 -14.20 1.20 -15.92
CA TYR A 6 -14.46 2.05 -14.76
C TYR A 6 -15.84 2.71 -14.85
N ASN A 7 -16.69 2.47 -13.84
CA ASN A 7 -18.08 2.94 -13.80
C ASN A 7 -18.30 4.17 -12.88
N GLY A 8 -17.24 4.79 -12.34
CA GLY A 8 -17.34 5.97 -11.48
C GLY A 8 -17.18 7.29 -12.25
N SER A 9 -17.22 8.42 -11.51
CA SER A 9 -16.98 9.74 -12.11
C SER A 9 -15.56 9.86 -12.65
N GLN A 10 -15.44 10.32 -13.90
CA GLN A 10 -14.16 10.59 -14.54
C GLN A 10 -13.60 11.92 -14.02
N ASN A 11 -12.27 12.04 -13.92
CA ASN A 11 -11.58 13.23 -13.38
C ASN A 11 -11.90 13.56 -11.92
N SER A 12 -12.38 12.58 -11.16
CA SER A 12 -12.36 12.65 -9.70
C SER A 12 -10.90 12.61 -9.22
N ALA A 13 -10.57 13.40 -8.19
CA ALA A 13 -9.28 13.31 -7.50
C ALA A 13 -9.02 11.92 -6.87
N ASN A 14 -10.07 11.12 -6.73
CA ASN A 14 -10.08 9.82 -6.07
C ASN A 14 -10.88 8.79 -6.90
N TYR A 15 -10.23 7.71 -7.28
CA TYR A 15 -10.83 6.60 -8.03
C TYR A 15 -11.09 5.41 -7.13
N LEU A 16 -12.32 4.93 -7.10
CA LEU A 16 -12.68 3.76 -6.30
C LEU A 16 -12.30 2.47 -7.03
N LYS A 17 -11.49 1.63 -6.38
CA LYS A 17 -11.12 0.29 -6.86
C LYS A 17 -12.36 -0.57 -7.13
N SER A 18 -13.43 -0.40 -6.35
CA SER A 18 -14.69 -1.15 -6.51
C SER A 18 -15.36 -0.96 -7.88
N CYS A 19 -15.17 0.21 -8.49
CA CYS A 19 -15.78 0.62 -9.75
C CYS A 19 -15.08 0.10 -11.01
N PHE A 20 -13.98 -0.65 -10.89
CA PHE A 20 -13.28 -1.28 -12.02
C PHE A 20 -13.74 -2.72 -12.25
N SER A 21 -13.56 -3.22 -13.47
CA SER A 21 -13.82 -4.63 -13.78
C SER A 21 -12.85 -5.56 -13.04
N LYS A 22 -13.28 -6.81 -12.81
CA LYS A 22 -12.56 -7.81 -11.99
C LYS A 22 -11.04 -7.94 -12.28
N PRO A 23 -10.56 -8.07 -13.53
CA PRO A 23 -9.13 -8.22 -13.79
C PRO A 23 -8.33 -6.97 -13.38
N TYR A 24 -8.84 -5.78 -13.68
CA TYR A 24 -8.18 -4.53 -13.32
C TYR A 24 -8.25 -4.25 -11.82
N LYS A 25 -9.29 -4.71 -11.13
CA LYS A 25 -9.42 -4.59 -9.67
C LYS A 25 -8.27 -5.28 -8.94
N PHE A 26 -7.90 -6.50 -9.37
CA PHE A 26 -6.74 -7.20 -8.80
C PHE A 26 -5.44 -6.48 -9.15
N PHE A 27 -5.26 -6.12 -10.42
CA PHE A 27 -4.05 -5.40 -10.86
C PHE A 27 -3.81 -4.08 -10.11
N ILE A 28 -4.87 -3.27 -9.97
CA ILE A 28 -4.88 -2.05 -9.17
C ILE A 28 -4.43 -2.31 -7.74
N HIS A 29 -4.98 -3.36 -7.11
CA HIS A 29 -4.64 -3.70 -5.75
C HIS A 29 -3.15 -3.99 -5.60
N SER A 30 -2.58 -4.78 -6.52
CA SER A 30 -1.15 -5.05 -6.54
C SER A 30 -0.31 -3.78 -6.65
N ILE A 31 -0.70 -2.83 -7.52
CA ILE A 31 0.01 -1.55 -7.68
C ILE A 31 -0.10 -0.67 -6.43
N VAL A 32 -1.29 -0.57 -5.82
CA VAL A 32 -1.45 0.21 -4.59
C VAL A 32 -0.65 -0.42 -3.44
N HIS A 33 -0.64 -1.75 -3.30
CA HIS A 33 0.17 -2.39 -2.26
C HIS A 33 1.67 -2.29 -2.52
N ALA A 34 2.08 -2.45 -3.78
CA ALA A 34 3.49 -2.53 -4.13
C ALA A 34 4.14 -1.17 -4.36
N LEU A 35 3.40 -0.10 -4.69
CA LEU A 35 4.01 1.17 -5.09
C LEU A 35 3.35 2.42 -4.46
N SER A 36 2.33 2.26 -3.62
CA SER A 36 1.76 3.39 -2.87
C SER A 36 2.61 3.73 -1.66
N HIS A 37 2.77 5.03 -1.39
CA HIS A 37 3.38 5.53 -0.16
C HIS A 37 2.38 5.64 1.01
N ARG A 38 1.11 5.28 0.80
CA ARG A 38 0.05 5.52 1.78
C ARG A 38 0.00 4.44 2.86
N LYS A 39 -0.16 4.89 4.10
CA LYS A 39 -0.24 4.08 5.33
C LYS A 39 -1.60 3.37 5.50
N GLY A 40 -2.61 3.74 4.71
CA GLY A 40 -3.95 3.15 4.76
C GLY A 40 -4.84 3.59 3.60
N GLY A 41 -6.01 2.95 3.47
CA GLY A 41 -6.99 3.23 2.41
C GLY A 41 -6.58 2.62 1.06
N TYR A 42 -6.68 1.30 0.94
CA TYR A 42 -6.35 0.52 -0.27
C TYR A 42 -7.48 0.43 -1.29
N ASP A 43 -8.63 1.04 -0.99
CA ASP A 43 -9.81 1.03 -1.86
C ASP A 43 -9.93 2.26 -2.77
N VAL A 44 -9.16 3.30 -2.49
CA VAL A 44 -9.18 4.56 -3.24
C VAL A 44 -7.81 4.82 -3.83
N MET A 45 -7.75 5.20 -5.11
CA MET A 45 -6.52 5.61 -5.79
C MET A 45 -6.54 7.09 -6.13
N ARG A 46 -5.39 7.76 -6.01
CA ARG A 46 -5.22 9.15 -6.47
C ARG A 46 -4.76 9.17 -7.93
N ASP A 47 -4.83 10.35 -8.55
CA ASP A 47 -4.46 10.58 -9.95
C ASP A 47 -3.09 10.02 -10.34
N TYR A 48 -2.07 10.17 -9.50
CA TYR A 48 -0.73 9.66 -9.82
C TYR A 48 -0.68 8.12 -9.89
N GLN A 49 -1.39 7.42 -9.01
CA GLN A 49 -1.48 5.94 -9.01
C GLN A 49 -2.24 5.46 -10.22
N MET A 50 -3.27 6.21 -10.60
CA MET A 50 -4.02 6.00 -11.82
C MET A 50 -3.18 6.19 -13.08
N ASN A 51 -2.28 7.19 -13.10
CA ASN A 51 -1.34 7.38 -14.18
C ASN A 51 -0.36 6.20 -14.29
N MET A 52 0.10 5.64 -13.16
CA MET A 52 0.92 4.43 -13.14
C MET A 52 0.18 3.22 -13.72
N VAL A 53 -1.06 2.98 -13.27
CA VAL A 53 -1.91 1.90 -13.78
C VAL A 53 -2.15 2.07 -15.28
N ALA A 54 -2.49 3.29 -15.73
CA ALA A 54 -2.72 3.58 -17.13
C ALA A 54 -1.45 3.38 -17.98
N ALA A 55 -0.28 3.79 -17.48
CA ALA A 55 0.98 3.57 -18.16
C ALA A 55 1.29 2.08 -18.34
N LEU A 56 1.07 1.27 -17.32
CA LEU A 56 1.30 -0.18 -17.41
C LEU A 56 0.31 -0.85 -18.37
N VAL A 57 -0.99 -0.53 -18.27
CA VAL A 57 -2.03 -1.11 -19.14
C VAL A 57 -1.84 -0.70 -20.60
N LEU A 58 -1.41 0.54 -20.85
CA LEU A 58 -1.17 1.05 -22.21
C LEU A 58 0.25 0.80 -22.71
N ASN A 59 1.09 0.11 -21.92
CA ASN A 59 2.51 -0.10 -22.18
C ASN A 59 3.25 1.18 -22.60
N LYS A 60 3.03 2.27 -21.85
CA LYS A 60 3.66 3.57 -22.07
C LYS A 60 4.86 3.75 -21.16
N LYS A 61 5.87 4.46 -21.66
CA LYS A 61 7.02 4.86 -20.84
C LYS A 61 6.54 5.72 -19.67
N TYR A 62 6.88 5.32 -18.46
CA TYR A 62 6.56 6.04 -17.24
C TYR A 62 7.71 5.90 -16.25
N ASN A 63 8.03 6.98 -15.55
CA ASN A 63 9.14 6.98 -14.61
C ASN A 63 8.64 6.59 -13.22
N PHE A 64 8.50 5.28 -12.98
CA PHE A 64 8.07 4.73 -11.70
C PHE A 64 9.03 5.10 -10.56
N SER A 65 10.34 5.03 -10.82
CA SER A 65 11.38 5.37 -9.84
C SER A 65 11.25 6.80 -9.34
N LYS A 66 10.96 7.77 -10.22
CA LYS A 66 10.74 9.17 -9.82
C LYS A 66 9.60 9.31 -8.83
N ILE A 67 8.49 8.61 -9.04
CA ILE A 67 7.33 8.66 -8.13
C ILE A 67 7.70 8.06 -6.76
N VAL A 68 8.35 6.89 -6.76
CA VAL A 68 8.79 6.23 -5.54
C VAL A 68 9.73 7.14 -4.75
N PHE A 69 10.78 7.67 -5.38
CA PHE A 69 11.74 8.55 -4.70
C PHE A 69 11.15 9.89 -4.26
N HIS A 70 10.23 10.46 -5.03
CA HIS A 70 9.54 11.69 -4.65
C HIS A 70 8.79 11.51 -3.32
N TYR A 71 8.00 10.45 -3.20
CA TYR A 71 7.25 10.18 -1.97
C TYR A 71 8.12 9.64 -0.83
N MET A 72 9.24 8.96 -1.12
CA MET A 72 10.25 8.64 -0.10
C MET A 72 10.82 9.91 0.52
N LYS A 73 11.19 10.90 -0.31
CA LYS A 73 11.69 12.20 0.17
C LYS A 73 10.65 12.91 1.04
N GLU A 74 9.39 12.94 0.61
CA GLU A 74 8.29 13.56 1.38
C GLU A 74 8.12 12.87 2.74
N ASN A 75 8.14 11.54 2.77
CA ASN A 75 8.03 10.79 4.02
C ASN A 75 9.16 11.13 5.00
N ILE A 76 10.41 11.24 4.53
CA ILE A 76 11.56 11.64 5.37
C ILE A 76 11.33 13.03 5.98
N THR A 77 10.85 13.99 5.19
CA THR A 77 10.59 15.36 5.67
C THR A 77 9.39 15.48 6.61
N SER A 78 8.48 14.51 6.60
CA SER A 78 7.23 14.55 7.38
C SER A 78 7.39 14.18 8.86
N GLY A 79 8.57 13.73 9.29
CA GLY A 79 8.80 13.25 10.67
C GLY A 79 8.08 11.95 11.02
N SER A 80 7.44 11.28 10.04
CA SER A 80 6.78 9.98 10.24
C SER A 80 7.81 8.88 10.52
N LYS A 81 7.62 8.13 11.61
CA LYS A 81 8.50 7.01 12.02
C LYS A 81 8.35 5.74 11.16
N THR A 82 7.28 5.64 10.38
CA THR A 82 7.01 4.42 9.59
C THR A 82 7.44 4.65 8.16
N TRP A 83 8.65 4.23 7.87
CA TRP A 83 9.23 4.26 6.54
C TRP A 83 8.81 2.96 5.87
N LEU A 84 7.56 2.90 5.39
CA LEU A 84 7.11 1.73 4.64
C LEU A 84 7.78 1.76 3.25
N TYR A 85 9.03 1.31 3.22
CA TYR A 85 9.68 0.92 1.99
C TYR A 85 8.94 -0.28 1.44
N THR A 86 8.55 -0.18 0.18
CA THR A 86 8.02 -1.33 -0.52
C THR A 86 9.17 -2.33 -0.66
N ARG A 87 8.95 -3.57 -0.23
CA ARG A 87 9.99 -4.59 -0.05
C ARG A 87 10.95 -4.72 -1.24
N PHE A 88 10.45 -4.51 -2.46
CA PHE A 88 11.28 -4.53 -3.66
C PHE A 88 12.31 -3.39 -3.73
N VAL A 89 12.02 -2.20 -3.20
CA VAL A 89 12.97 -1.08 -3.13
C VAL A 89 14.12 -1.45 -2.20
N GLN A 90 13.80 -2.03 -1.03
CA GLN A 90 14.82 -2.52 -0.12
C GLN A 90 15.68 -3.60 -0.78
N MET A 91 15.07 -4.55 -1.51
CA MET A 91 15.82 -5.57 -2.25
C MET A 91 16.75 -4.97 -3.31
N MET A 92 16.33 -3.91 -4.01
CA MET A 92 17.18 -3.21 -4.99
C MET A 92 18.34 -2.49 -4.30
N LEU A 93 18.10 -1.85 -3.15
CA LEU A 93 19.13 -1.18 -2.37
C LEU A 93 20.14 -2.18 -1.80
N ASP A 94 19.67 -3.29 -1.23
CA ASP A 94 20.50 -4.37 -0.71
C ASP A 94 21.39 -5.00 -1.82
N HIS A 95 20.87 -5.12 -3.03
CA HIS A 95 21.66 -5.59 -4.18
C HIS A 95 22.68 -4.55 -4.65
N ALA A 96 22.31 -3.26 -4.69
CA ALA A 96 23.19 -2.20 -5.19
C ALA A 96 24.27 -1.79 -4.17
N TYR A 97 23.97 -1.89 -2.87
CA TYR A 97 24.81 -1.49 -1.75
C TYR A 97 24.82 -2.60 -0.69
N PRO A 98 25.67 -3.64 -0.85
CA PRO A 98 25.71 -4.77 0.08
C PRO A 98 26.13 -4.36 1.50
N ASP A 99 26.97 -3.33 1.61
CA ASP A 99 27.53 -2.83 2.87
C ASP A 99 26.69 -1.72 3.51
N LEU A 100 25.43 -1.55 3.08
CA LEU A 100 24.52 -0.60 3.71
C LEU A 100 24.32 -0.98 5.18
N GLU A 101 24.65 -0.08 6.10
CA GLU A 101 24.43 -0.29 7.53
C GLU A 101 22.93 -0.48 7.80
N LYS A 102 22.57 -1.65 8.34
CA LYS A 102 21.19 -1.98 8.71
C LYS A 102 21.12 -1.97 10.23
N ASP A 103 20.21 -1.19 10.78
CA ASP A 103 19.92 -1.23 12.20
C ASP A 103 19.00 -2.43 12.44
N GLU A 104 19.59 -3.59 12.73
CA GLU A 104 18.85 -4.84 12.92
C GLU A 104 17.71 -4.73 13.96
N ASN A 105 17.82 -3.82 14.94
CA ASN A 105 16.82 -3.64 15.98
C ASN A 105 15.63 -2.76 15.54
N ASN A 106 15.84 -1.84 14.59
CA ASN A 106 14.82 -0.89 14.14
C ASN A 106 14.30 -1.16 12.72
N ASP A 107 15.09 -1.82 11.87
CA ASP A 107 14.77 -2.08 10.46
C ASP A 107 14.07 -3.43 10.25
N LEU A 108 14.21 -4.37 11.18
CA LEU A 108 13.52 -5.65 11.13
C LEU A 108 12.11 -5.52 11.70
N LEU A 109 11.10 -5.77 10.87
CA LEU A 109 9.74 -6.05 11.34
C LEU A 109 9.78 -7.40 12.09
N GLY A 110 9.83 -7.34 13.42
CA GLY A 110 9.71 -8.50 14.28
C GLY A 110 8.44 -9.29 13.94
N LEU A 111 8.62 -10.54 13.51
CA LEU A 111 7.52 -11.48 13.34
C LEU A 111 7.21 -12.07 14.71
N TYR A 112 6.23 -11.47 15.39
CA TYR A 112 5.74 -11.99 16.66
C TYR A 112 4.78 -13.16 16.39
N HIS A 113 4.93 -14.23 17.18
CA HIS A 113 3.92 -15.27 17.21
C HIS A 113 2.62 -14.70 17.76
N MET A 114 1.51 -15.12 17.15
CA MET A 114 0.19 -14.73 17.61
C MET A 114 -0.04 -15.27 19.02
N ASP A 115 -0.23 -14.38 19.98
CA ASP A 115 -0.54 -14.72 21.37
C ASP A 115 -2.06 -14.70 21.64
N ASN A 116 -2.45 -15.12 22.84
CA ASN A 116 -3.86 -15.12 23.24
C ASN A 116 -4.49 -13.72 23.17
N ASP A 117 -3.74 -12.67 23.47
CA ASP A 117 -4.24 -11.29 23.42
C ASP A 117 -4.51 -10.85 21.97
N THR A 118 -3.61 -11.19 21.04
CA THR A 118 -3.77 -10.98 19.61
C THR A 118 -4.96 -11.77 19.07
N LEU A 119 -5.17 -13.00 19.53
CA LEU A 119 -6.34 -13.82 19.19
C LEU A 119 -7.65 -13.21 19.68
N ILE A 120 -7.67 -12.62 20.89
CA ILE A 120 -8.84 -11.91 21.45
C ILE A 120 -9.14 -10.63 20.65
N VAL A 121 -8.12 -9.92 20.17
CA VAL A 121 -8.35 -8.77 19.29
C VAL A 121 -8.94 -9.22 17.95
N LEU A 122 -8.42 -10.31 17.38
CA LEU A 122 -8.91 -10.86 16.12
C LEU A 122 -10.32 -11.43 16.22
N SER A 123 -10.72 -11.98 17.37
CA SER A 123 -12.08 -12.52 17.58
C SER A 123 -13.17 -11.45 17.42
N ARG A 124 -12.85 -10.16 17.61
CA ARG A 124 -13.77 -9.03 17.39
C ARG A 124 -14.21 -8.86 15.94
N TYR A 125 -13.42 -9.37 14.99
CA TYR A 125 -13.74 -9.31 13.57
C TYR A 125 -14.54 -10.53 13.08
N HIS A 126 -14.78 -11.54 13.94
CA HIS A 126 -15.69 -12.64 13.63
C HIS A 126 -17.14 -12.19 13.76
N LYS A 127 -17.95 -12.55 12.75
CA LYS A 127 -19.38 -12.19 12.63
C LYS A 127 -20.25 -12.51 13.85
N ASN A 128 -19.83 -13.42 14.72
CA ASN A 128 -20.63 -13.94 15.84
C ASN A 128 -20.07 -13.54 17.22
N HIS A 129 -19.19 -12.53 17.32
CA HIS A 129 -18.64 -12.13 18.61
C HIS A 129 -19.67 -11.34 19.42
N PRO A 130 -20.04 -11.77 20.65
CA PRO A 130 -20.98 -11.03 21.46
C PRO A 130 -20.38 -9.68 21.87
N GLU A 131 -21.18 -8.61 21.80
CA GLU A 131 -20.75 -7.28 22.21
C GLU A 131 -20.29 -7.28 23.67
N SER A 132 -19.16 -6.63 23.92
CA SER A 132 -18.59 -6.48 25.27
C SER A 132 -19.62 -5.84 26.19
N LYS A 133 -20.11 -6.57 27.20
CA LYS A 133 -20.89 -5.99 28.30
C LYS A 133 -20.02 -4.92 28.97
N THR A 134 -20.48 -3.69 28.93
CA THR A 134 -19.90 -2.50 29.57
C THR A 134 -19.42 -2.83 30.98
N LYS A 135 -18.17 -2.50 31.31
CA LYS A 135 -17.65 -2.60 32.67
C LYS A 135 -18.43 -1.62 33.57
N ALA A 136 -18.91 -2.13 34.70
CA ALA A 136 -19.43 -1.34 35.83
C ALA A 136 -18.36 -0.43 36.41
#